data_AF-A0A1E3G2F3-F1
#
_entry.id   AF-A0A1E3G2F3-F1
#
_cell.length_a   1.000
_cell.length_b   1.000
_cell.length_c   1.000
_cell.angle_alpha   90.00
_cell.angle_beta   90.00
_cell.angle_gamma   90.00
#
_symmetry.space_group_name_H-M   'P 1'
#
loop_
_entity.id
_entity.type
_entity.pdbx_description
1 polymer ?
#
loop_
_entity_poly.entity_id
_entity_poly.type
_entity_poly.pdbx_seq_one_letter_code
_entity_poly.pdbx_strand_id
1 'polypeptide(L)'
;MKKQTTATRIATIGIMSALATGLMFLEFPIFPAVNFLKYDPSDILALLAGFIFGIPDAILVLIIKDLLFYILKSGDIVGILMNFAAGFFFIVPTILVYRIRKNRATEILGYVVGVLVTTGVMLVLNMIVVPFYWKIPFAEVVKFLPWIAAFNAIKFSIDSIVNALVRGRIEKIFE
;
A
#
# COMPACT_ATOMS: atom_id res chain seq x y z
N MET A 1 -18.73 19.49 -2.83
CA MET A 1 -17.30 19.58 -2.45
C MET A 1 -16.78 20.93 -2.91
N LYS A 2 -16.38 21.82 -1.98
CA LYS A 2 -15.64 23.05 -2.33
C LYS A 2 -14.38 22.64 -3.10
N LYS A 3 -14.03 23.39 -4.15
CA LYS A 3 -12.80 23.15 -4.90
C LYS A 3 -11.62 23.49 -3.96
N GLN A 4 -10.93 22.46 -3.49
CA GLN A 4 -9.72 22.58 -2.68
C GLN A 4 -8.71 23.48 -3.40
N THR A 5 -8.06 24.38 -2.67
CA THR A 5 -6.98 25.20 -3.25
C THR A 5 -5.76 24.32 -3.53
N THR A 6 -4.96 24.69 -4.52
CA THR A 6 -3.71 23.97 -4.85
C THR A 6 -2.77 23.88 -3.65
N ALA A 7 -2.71 24.94 -2.82
CA ALA A 7 -1.89 24.98 -1.61
C ALA A 7 -2.34 23.93 -0.56
N THR A 8 -3.64 23.84 -0.28
CA THR A 8 -4.18 22.85 0.68
C THR A 8 -3.91 21.42 0.24
N ARG A 9 -4.06 21.13 -1.06
CA ARG A 9 -3.76 19.80 -1.63
C ARG A 9 -2.28 19.44 -1.45
N ILE A 10 -1.37 20.34 -1.81
CA ILE A 10 0.09 20.10 -1.68
C ILE A 10 0.46 19.88 -0.20
N ALA A 11 -0.03 20.74 0.71
CA ALA A 11 0.24 20.61 2.14
C ALA A 11 -0.27 19.27 2.70
N THR A 12 -1.48 18.86 2.31
CA THR A 12 -2.07 17.60 2.76
C THR A 12 -1.26 16.40 2.28
N ILE A 13 -0.86 16.38 0.99
CA ILE A 13 -0.01 15.32 0.45
C ILE A 13 1.32 15.27 1.21
N GLY A 14 1.95 16.42 1.46
CA GLY A 14 3.20 16.48 2.24
C GLY A 14 3.06 15.88 3.64
N ILE A 15 1.98 16.24 4.35
CA ILE A 15 1.68 15.69 5.69
C ILE A 15 1.44 14.17 5.62
N MET A 16 0.63 13.71 4.67
CA MET A 16 0.32 12.29 4.52
C MET A 16 1.56 11.48 4.17
N SER A 17 2.43 11.99 3.29
CA SER A 17 3.71 11.37 2.97
C SER A 17 4.63 11.30 4.19
N ALA A 18 4.77 12.39 4.94
CA ALA A 18 5.62 12.41 6.13
C ALA A 18 5.15 11.42 7.21
N LEU A 19 3.83 11.38 7.45
CA LEU A 19 3.22 10.43 8.38
C LEU A 19 3.37 8.99 7.88
N ALA A 20 3.16 8.74 6.58
CA ALA A 20 3.33 7.42 5.97
C ALA A 20 4.77 6.92 6.13
N THR A 21 5.77 7.78 5.87
CA THR A 21 7.18 7.46 6.13
C THR A 21 7.40 7.11 7.60
N GLY A 22 6.85 7.89 8.53
CA GLY A 22 6.96 7.62 9.97
C GLY A 22 6.36 6.27 10.35
N LEU A 23 5.22 5.89 9.76
CA LEU A 23 4.59 4.59 9.99
C LEU A 23 5.44 3.42 9.48
N MET A 24 6.22 3.59 8.41
CA MET A 24 7.15 2.55 7.95
C MET A 24 8.22 2.19 8.99
N PHE A 25 8.57 3.09 9.92
CA PHE A 25 9.52 2.76 11.00
C PHE A 25 8.99 1.68 11.95
N LEU A 26 7.68 1.53 12.02
CA LEU A 26 6.99 0.51 12.81
C LEU A 26 6.93 -0.85 12.10
N GLU A 27 7.67 -1.04 11.00
CA GLU A 27 7.67 -2.29 10.26
C GLU A 27 8.03 -3.52 11.15
N PHE A 28 7.26 -4.59 11.04
CA PHE A 28 7.54 -5.86 11.72
C PHE A 28 7.14 -7.07 10.87
N PRO A 29 7.83 -8.22 10.99
CA PRO A 29 7.44 -9.42 10.28
C PRO A 29 6.19 -10.05 10.90
N ILE A 30 5.13 -10.25 10.12
CA ILE A 30 3.93 -10.99 10.58
C ILE A 30 4.27 -12.47 10.78
N PHE A 31 5.03 -13.04 9.84
CA PHE A 31 5.40 -14.45 9.84
C PHE A 31 6.91 -14.60 10.03
N PRO A 32 7.39 -15.23 11.11
CA PRO A 32 8.82 -15.45 11.32
C PRO A 32 9.50 -16.24 10.19
N ALA A 33 8.77 -17.14 9.53
CA ALA A 33 9.27 -17.95 8.42
C ALA A 33 9.62 -17.14 7.15
N VAL A 34 9.06 -15.93 7.00
CA VAL A 34 9.30 -15.02 5.87
C VAL A 34 9.55 -13.60 6.40
N ASN A 35 10.59 -13.46 7.23
CA ASN A 35 10.91 -12.23 7.96
C ASN A 35 11.27 -11.00 7.08
N PHE A 36 11.52 -11.21 5.79
CA PHE A 36 11.70 -10.14 4.80
C PHE A 36 10.36 -9.45 4.44
N LEU A 37 9.23 -10.12 4.64
CA LEU A 37 7.90 -9.55 4.48
C LEU A 37 7.50 -8.85 5.78
N LYS A 38 7.67 -7.53 5.81
CA LYS A 38 7.34 -6.71 6.97
C LYS A 38 6.06 -5.92 6.72
N TYR A 39 5.16 -5.98 7.68
CA TYR A 39 3.96 -5.16 7.71
C TYR A 39 4.26 -3.82 8.35
N ASP A 40 3.72 -2.77 7.75
CA ASP A 40 3.66 -1.43 8.27
C ASP A 40 2.34 -0.78 7.78
N PRO A 41 1.74 0.15 8.55
CA PRO A 41 0.44 0.73 8.20
C PRO A 41 0.55 1.94 7.23
N SER A 42 1.68 2.16 6.55
CA SER A 42 1.89 3.38 5.75
C SER A 42 0.96 3.51 4.53
N ASP A 43 0.59 2.37 3.92
CA ASP A 43 -0.27 2.33 2.72
C ASP A 43 -1.69 2.84 3.01
N ILE A 44 -2.11 2.85 4.28
CA ILE A 44 -3.37 3.43 4.73
C ILE A 44 -3.43 4.91 4.34
N LEU A 45 -2.33 5.65 4.51
CA LEU A 45 -2.31 7.08 4.21
C LEU A 45 -2.29 7.35 2.71
N ALA A 46 -1.55 6.54 1.94
CA ALA A 46 -1.57 6.63 0.49
C ALA A 46 -2.98 6.34 -0.07
N LEU A 47 -3.68 5.34 0.49
CA LEU A 47 -5.05 5.00 0.09
C LEU A 47 -6.04 6.13 0.43
N LEU A 48 -5.94 6.73 1.62
CA LEU A 48 -6.74 7.91 1.99
C LEU A 48 -6.51 9.08 1.02
N ALA A 49 -5.26 9.35 0.63
CA ALA A 49 -4.94 10.38 -0.35
C ALA A 49 -5.60 10.07 -1.71
N GLY A 50 -5.65 8.78 -2.07
CA GLY A 50 -6.34 8.26 -3.26
C GLY A 50 -7.85 8.50 -3.25
N PHE A 51 -8.50 8.33 -2.11
CA PHE A 51 -9.92 8.62 -1.96
C PHE A 51 -10.23 10.11 -2.04
N ILE A 52 -9.39 10.96 -1.42
CA ILE A 52 -9.61 12.41 -1.33
C ILE A 52 -9.27 13.12 -2.64
N PHE A 53 -8.05 12.90 -3.17
CA PHE A 53 -7.51 13.65 -4.29
C PHE A 53 -7.42 12.82 -5.57
N GLY A 54 -7.13 11.52 -5.44
CA GLY A 54 -7.12 10.59 -6.56
C GLY A 54 -5.86 9.75 -6.69
N ILE A 55 -5.89 8.86 -7.69
CA ILE A 55 -4.79 7.92 -7.99
C ILE A 55 -3.42 8.63 -8.13
N PRO A 56 -3.28 9.75 -8.86
CA PRO A 56 -1.97 10.40 -8.98
C PRO A 56 -1.39 10.84 -7.65
N ASP A 57 -2.23 11.36 -6.74
CA ASP A 57 -1.80 11.80 -5.41
C ASP A 57 -1.46 10.63 -4.51
N ALA A 58 -2.21 9.53 -4.59
CA ALA A 58 -1.86 8.30 -3.87
C ALA A 58 -0.50 7.75 -4.29
N ILE A 59 -0.24 7.71 -5.61
CA ILE A 59 1.05 7.27 -6.15
C ILE A 59 2.17 8.21 -5.68
N LEU A 60 1.93 9.53 -5.65
CA LEU A 60 2.91 10.48 -5.15
C LEU A 60 3.22 10.24 -3.67
N VAL A 61 2.21 9.94 -2.84
CA VAL A 61 2.42 9.56 -1.43
C VAL A 61 3.26 8.28 -1.34
N LEU A 62 2.93 7.23 -2.11
CA LEU A 62 3.72 5.99 -2.16
C LEU A 62 5.19 6.27 -2.49
N ILE A 63 5.46 7.01 -3.58
CA ILE A 63 6.82 7.34 -4.01
C ILE A 63 7.58 8.07 -2.91
N ILE A 64 6.96 9.08 -2.29
CA ILE A 64 7.64 9.89 -1.27
C ILE A 64 7.91 9.05 -0.01
N LYS A 65 6.94 8.25 0.46
CA LYS A 65 7.15 7.44 1.67
C LYS A 65 8.29 6.43 1.49
N ASP A 66 8.30 5.76 0.33
CA ASP A 66 9.23 4.68 0.02
C ASP A 66 10.64 5.24 -0.23
N LEU A 67 10.75 6.37 -0.94
CA LEU A 67 12.01 7.06 -1.14
C LEU A 67 12.62 7.56 0.17
N LEU A 68 11.80 8.20 1.03
CA LEU A 68 12.29 8.69 2.31
C LEU A 68 12.70 7.53 3.23
N PHE A 69 11.91 6.45 3.28
CA PHE A 69 12.24 5.30 4.09
C PHE A 69 13.50 4.56 3.61
N TYR A 70 13.71 4.50 2.29
CA TYR A 70 14.95 4.00 1.69
C TYR A 70 16.17 4.78 2.20
N ILE A 71 16.12 6.11 2.14
CA ILE A 71 17.24 6.99 2.54
C ILE A 71 17.48 6.95 4.05
N LEU A 72 16.42 6.87 4.85
CA LEU A 72 16.51 7.05 6.31
C LEU A 72 16.80 5.76 7.10
N LYS A 73 16.29 4.60 6.67
CA LYS A 73 16.39 3.35 7.45
C LYS A 73 16.71 2.11 6.62
N SER A 74 16.03 1.90 5.49
CA SER A 74 16.07 0.60 4.81
C SER A 74 17.40 0.32 4.11
N GLY A 75 17.84 1.21 3.21
CA GLY A 75 19.01 0.97 2.35
C GLY A 75 18.85 -0.16 1.32
N ASP A 76 17.73 -0.90 1.33
CA ASP A 76 17.44 -1.98 0.36
C ASP A 76 16.47 -1.52 -0.72
N ILE A 77 17.00 -1.24 -1.92
CA ILE A 77 16.18 -0.75 -3.03
C ILE A 77 15.18 -1.78 -3.53
N VAL A 78 15.51 -3.08 -3.44
CA VAL A 78 14.63 -4.14 -3.94
C VAL A 78 13.41 -4.29 -3.05
N GLY A 79 13.60 -4.35 -1.73
CA GLY A 79 12.50 -4.37 -0.78
C GLY A 79 11.59 -3.14 -0.89
N ILE A 80 12.17 -1.95 -1.13
CA ILE A 80 11.42 -0.71 -1.30
C ILE A 80 10.59 -0.73 -2.59
N LEU A 81 11.15 -1.19 -3.71
CA LEU A 81 10.39 -1.34 -4.95
C LEU A 81 9.27 -2.39 -4.83
N MET A 82 9.49 -3.44 -4.06
CA MET A 82 8.45 -4.45 -3.76
C MET A 82 7.35 -3.87 -2.86
N ASN A 83 7.68 -3.03 -1.87
CA ASN A 83 6.68 -2.31 -1.06
C ASN A 83 5.84 -1.36 -1.93
N PHE A 84 6.50 -0.56 -2.76
CA PHE A 84 5.86 0.34 -3.71
C PHE A 84 4.90 -0.43 -4.65
N ALA A 85 5.37 -1.53 -5.25
CA ALA A 85 4.55 -2.34 -6.14
C ALA A 85 3.32 -2.90 -5.42
N ALA A 86 3.49 -3.46 -4.22
CA ALA A 86 2.38 -3.99 -3.42
C ALA A 86 1.33 -2.91 -3.14
N GLY A 87 1.75 -1.71 -2.71
CA GLY A 87 0.87 -0.57 -2.46
C GLY A 87 0.18 -0.08 -3.74
N PHE A 88 0.92 0.03 -4.84
CA PHE A 88 0.40 0.46 -6.15
C PHE A 88 -0.70 -0.49 -6.65
N PHE A 89 -0.42 -1.80 -6.68
CA PHE A 89 -1.36 -2.83 -7.16
C PHE A 89 -2.51 -3.09 -6.19
N PHE A 90 -2.45 -2.59 -4.95
CA PHE A 90 -3.59 -2.53 -4.06
C PHE A 90 -4.46 -1.28 -4.30
N ILE A 91 -3.84 -0.10 -4.28
CA ILE A 91 -4.55 1.18 -4.24
C ILE A 91 -5.22 1.50 -5.59
N VAL A 92 -4.51 1.31 -6.70
CA VAL A 92 -5.03 1.66 -8.03
C VAL A 92 -6.35 0.95 -8.34
N PRO A 93 -6.46 -0.40 -8.28
CA PRO A 93 -7.74 -1.08 -8.52
C PRO A 93 -8.79 -0.70 -7.48
N THR A 94 -8.42 -0.53 -6.21
CA THR A 94 -9.35 -0.10 -5.15
C THR A 94 -10.03 1.23 -5.51
N ILE A 95 -9.24 2.24 -5.89
CA ILE A 95 -9.75 3.57 -6.23
C ILE A 95 -10.52 3.55 -7.56
N LEU A 96 -10.09 2.75 -8.54
CA LEU A 96 -10.82 2.60 -9.82
C LEU A 96 -12.23 2.06 -9.60
N VAL A 97 -12.38 1.00 -8.81
CA VAL A 97 -13.69 0.41 -8.49
C VAL A 97 -14.56 1.39 -7.70
N TYR A 98 -14.00 2.05 -6.69
CA TYR A 98 -14.71 3.07 -5.92
C TYR A 98 -15.23 4.22 -6.81
N ARG A 99 -14.46 4.63 -7.82
CA ARG A 99 -14.84 5.71 -8.74
C ARG A 99 -16.00 5.36 -9.67
N ILE A 100 -16.38 4.10 -9.83
CA ILE A 100 -17.56 3.68 -10.62
C ILE A 100 -18.82 4.30 -10.02
N ARG A 101 -19.00 4.21 -8.70
CA ARG A 101 -20.05 4.89 -7.95
C ARG A 101 -19.50 5.20 -6.57
N LYS A 102 -19.30 6.45 -6.20
CA LYS A 102 -18.66 6.82 -4.93
C LYS A 102 -19.57 6.55 -3.71
N ASN A 103 -19.67 5.30 -3.28
CA ASN A 103 -20.50 4.87 -2.17
C ASN A 103 -19.82 3.75 -1.37
N ARG A 104 -20.45 3.34 -0.26
CA ARG A 104 -19.87 2.33 0.63
C ARG A 104 -19.76 0.94 -0.01
N ALA A 105 -20.66 0.59 -0.92
CA ALA A 105 -20.66 -0.73 -1.56
C ALA A 105 -19.48 -0.89 -2.51
N THR A 106 -19.21 0.10 -3.37
CA THR A 106 -18.06 0.08 -4.28
C THR A 106 -16.73 0.29 -3.56
N GLU A 107 -16.73 0.99 -2.43
CA GLU A 107 -15.56 1.09 -1.56
C GLU A 107 -15.16 -0.31 -1.06
N ILE A 108 -16.11 -1.04 -0.46
CA ILE A 108 -15.87 -2.41 0.03
C ILE A 108 -15.49 -3.35 -1.11
N LEU A 109 -16.18 -3.27 -2.25
CA LEU A 109 -15.83 -4.05 -3.44
C LEU A 109 -14.42 -3.70 -3.93
N GLY A 110 -14.05 -2.41 -3.91
CA GLY A 110 -12.73 -1.93 -4.28
C GLY A 110 -11.65 -2.53 -3.38
N TYR A 111 -11.85 -2.57 -2.06
CA TYR A 111 -10.94 -3.25 -1.15
C TYR A 111 -10.76 -4.72 -1.49
N VAL A 112 -11.86 -5.46 -1.70
CA VAL A 112 -11.79 -6.88 -2.07
C VAL A 112 -11.02 -7.08 -3.37
N VAL A 113 -11.32 -6.30 -4.41
CA VAL A 113 -10.61 -6.37 -5.70
C VAL A 113 -9.13 -6.01 -5.51
N GLY A 114 -8.82 -4.95 -4.76
CA GLY A 114 -7.46 -4.53 -4.50
C GLY A 114 -6.64 -5.61 -3.79
N VAL A 115 -7.20 -6.23 -2.73
CA VAL A 115 -6.54 -7.33 -2.01
C VAL A 115 -6.27 -8.51 -2.93
N LEU A 116 -7.23 -8.90 -3.77
CA LEU A 116 -7.04 -10.00 -4.72
C LEU A 116 -5.98 -9.69 -5.77
N VAL A 117 -6.01 -8.48 -6.35
CA VAL A 117 -5.05 -8.05 -7.37
C VAL A 117 -3.64 -7.98 -6.80
N THR A 118 -3.43 -7.28 -5.69
CA THR A 118 -2.10 -7.16 -5.08
C THR A 118 -1.56 -8.52 -4.63
N THR A 119 -2.40 -9.39 -4.06
CA THR A 119 -1.96 -10.74 -3.65
C THR A 119 -1.50 -11.56 -4.85
N GLY A 120 -2.26 -11.55 -5.96
CA GLY A 120 -1.90 -12.26 -7.18
C GLY A 120 -0.63 -11.69 -7.84
N VAL A 121 -0.52 -10.37 -7.94
CA VAL A 121 0.66 -9.71 -8.50
C VAL A 121 1.90 -9.96 -7.65
N MET A 122 1.78 -9.88 -6.32
CA MET A 122 2.91 -10.11 -5.43
C MET A 122 3.37 -11.57 -5.42
N LEU A 123 2.49 -12.54 -5.67
CA LEU A 123 2.92 -13.91 -5.94
C LEU A 123 3.81 -13.99 -7.19
N VAL A 124 3.37 -13.38 -8.30
CA VAL A 124 4.13 -13.36 -9.56
C VAL A 124 5.45 -12.61 -9.42
N LEU A 125 5.43 -11.44 -8.81
CA LEU A 125 6.65 -10.64 -8.61
C LEU A 125 7.64 -11.37 -7.69
N ASN A 126 7.20 -12.00 -6.61
CA ASN A 126 8.13 -12.74 -5.74
C ASN A 126 8.69 -14.00 -6.41
N MET A 127 7.95 -14.66 -7.31
CA MET A 127 8.47 -15.77 -8.13
C MET A 127 9.65 -15.35 -9.03
N ILE A 128 9.68 -14.07 -9.42
CA ILE A 128 10.75 -13.51 -10.24
C ILE A 128 11.85 -12.94 -9.32
N VAL A 129 11.49 -12.02 -8.42
CA VAL A 129 12.44 -11.21 -7.66
C VAL A 129 13.22 -12.03 -6.64
N VAL A 130 12.57 -12.89 -5.84
CA VAL A 130 13.22 -13.63 -4.75
C VAL A 130 14.37 -14.52 -5.24
N PRO A 131 14.22 -15.37 -6.29
CA PRO A 131 15.32 -16.20 -6.75
C PRO A 131 16.53 -15.39 -7.23
N PHE A 132 16.32 -14.25 -7.91
CA PHE A 132 17.42 -13.38 -8.32
C PHE A 132 18.06 -12.64 -7.15
N TYR A 133 17.24 -12.13 -6.22
CA TYR A 133 17.70 -11.33 -5.09
C TYR A 133 18.49 -12.17 -4.09
N TRP A 134 18.03 -13.38 -3.79
CA TRP A 134 18.68 -14.29 -2.83
C TRP A 134 19.59 -15.34 -3.47
N LYS A 135 19.63 -15.42 -4.81
CA LYS A 135 20.42 -16.41 -5.56
C LYS A 135 20.08 -17.85 -5.16
N ILE A 136 18.78 -18.13 -4.97
CA ILE A 136 18.26 -19.44 -4.60
C ILE A 136 17.51 -20.10 -5.78
N PRO A 137 17.42 -21.44 -5.80
CA PRO A 137 16.61 -22.14 -6.80
C PRO A 137 15.12 -21.76 -6.71
N PHE A 138 14.43 -21.73 -7.85
CA PHE A 138 12.99 -21.48 -7.90
C PHE A 138 12.18 -22.45 -7.00
N ALA A 139 12.62 -23.70 -6.88
CA ALA A 139 11.98 -24.69 -6.01
C ALA A 139 11.94 -24.27 -4.54
N GLU A 140 12.91 -23.49 -4.06
CA GLU A 140 12.89 -22.94 -2.70
C GLU A 140 11.86 -21.81 -2.58
N VAL A 141 11.71 -21.00 -3.63
CA VAL A 141 10.75 -19.88 -3.68
C VAL A 141 9.31 -20.38 -3.62
N VAL A 142 9.01 -21.52 -4.25
CA VAL A 142 7.68 -22.16 -4.22
C VAL A 142 7.22 -22.41 -2.78
N LYS A 143 8.14 -22.74 -1.86
CA LYS A 143 7.82 -22.99 -0.44
C LYS A 143 7.35 -21.72 0.28
N PHE A 144 7.74 -20.54 -0.20
CA PHE A 144 7.33 -19.26 0.37
C PHE A 144 6.00 -18.73 -0.19
N LEU A 145 5.50 -19.26 -1.32
CA LEU A 145 4.31 -18.72 -1.98
C LEU A 145 3.06 -18.69 -1.09
N PRO A 146 2.73 -19.74 -0.31
CA PRO A 146 1.59 -19.68 0.60
C PRO A 146 1.73 -18.56 1.64
N TRP A 147 2.95 -18.34 2.15
CA TRP A 147 3.24 -17.27 3.11
C TRP A 147 3.17 -15.89 2.47
N ILE A 148 3.66 -15.74 1.24
CA ILE A 148 3.57 -14.48 0.47
C ILE A 148 2.10 -14.14 0.20
N ALA A 149 1.29 -15.13 -0.21
CA ALA A 149 -0.15 -14.93 -0.42
C ALA A 149 -0.84 -14.50 0.87
N ALA A 150 -0.62 -15.25 1.96
CA ALA A 150 -1.21 -14.96 3.26
C ALA A 150 -0.79 -13.57 3.78
N PHE A 151 0.49 -13.22 3.66
CA PHE A 151 1.02 -11.93 4.10
C PHE A 151 0.35 -10.76 3.37
N ASN A 152 0.31 -10.79 2.04
CA ASN A 152 -0.29 -9.70 1.26
C ASN A 152 -1.80 -9.59 1.50
N ALA A 153 -2.49 -10.73 1.58
CA ALA A 153 -3.91 -10.75 1.89
C ALA A 153 -4.19 -10.13 3.27
N ILE A 154 -3.42 -10.50 4.29
CA ILE A 154 -3.57 -9.96 5.67
C ILE A 154 -3.22 -8.48 5.71
N LYS A 155 -2.04 -8.09 5.19
CA LYS A 155 -1.58 -6.69 5.18
C LYS A 155 -2.67 -5.77 4.62
N PHE A 156 -3.12 -6.03 3.40
CA PHE A 156 -4.06 -5.15 2.75
C PHE A 156 -5.50 -5.29 3.25
N SER A 157 -5.87 -6.41 3.89
CA SER A 157 -7.14 -6.51 4.60
C SER A 157 -7.16 -5.63 5.85
N ILE A 158 -6.06 -5.59 6.62
CA ILE A 158 -5.92 -4.68 7.76
C ILE A 158 -6.05 -3.23 7.28
N ASP A 159 -5.30 -2.86 6.24
CA ASP A 159 -5.31 -1.49 5.70
C ASP A 159 -6.70 -1.09 5.18
N SER A 160 -7.42 -2.04 4.56
CA SER A 160 -8.80 -1.87 4.11
C SER A 160 -9.75 -1.62 5.28
N ILE A 161 -9.65 -2.43 6.35
CA ILE A 161 -10.51 -2.28 7.54
C ILE A 161 -10.28 -0.92 8.19
N VAL A 162 -9.02 -0.52 8.38
CA VAL A 162 -8.69 0.77 9.00
C VAL A 162 -9.19 1.93 8.13
N ASN A 163 -8.96 1.89 6.81
CA ASN A 163 -9.49 2.89 5.90
C ASN A 163 -11.02 2.98 5.96
N ALA A 164 -11.70 1.83 5.96
CA ALA A 164 -13.15 1.75 6.02
C ALA A 164 -13.73 2.41 7.28
N LEU A 165 -13.00 2.43 8.40
CA LEU A 165 -13.42 3.07 9.65
C LEU A 165 -13.09 4.57 9.69
N VAL A 166 -11.97 4.97 9.11
CA VAL A 166 -11.41 6.32 9.27
C VAL A 166 -11.83 7.27 8.14
N ARG A 167 -12.01 6.78 6.91
CA ARG A 167 -12.27 7.61 5.71
C ARG A 167 -13.44 8.58 5.89
N GLY A 168 -14.58 8.09 6.38
CA GLY A 168 -15.78 8.93 6.56
C GLY A 168 -15.64 10.04 7.61
N ARG A 169 -14.64 9.95 8.51
CA ARG A 169 -14.30 11.03 9.44
C ARG A 169 -13.34 12.02 8.81
N ILE A 170 -12.35 11.53 8.07
CA ILE A 170 -11.33 12.35 7.42
C ILE A 170 -11.93 13.18 6.28
N GLU A 171 -12.82 12.61 5.46
CA GLU A 171 -13.45 13.35 4.35
C GLU A 171 -14.18 14.61 4.84
N LYS A 172 -14.81 14.56 6.02
CA LYS A 172 -15.49 15.71 6.64
C LYS A 172 -14.55 16.84 7.05
N ILE A 173 -13.27 16.56 7.29
CA ILE A 173 -12.26 17.58 7.60
C ILE A 173 -11.95 18.43 6.36
N PHE A 174 -12.15 17.86 5.17
CA PHE A 174 -11.84 18.47 3.88
C PHE A 174 -13.06 19.08 3.17
N GLU A 175 -14.26 19.01 3.77
CA GLU A 175 -15.50 19.64 3.32
C GLU A 175 -15.63 21.09 3.82
#